data_AF-A0A969L7K1-F1
#
_entry.id   AF-A0A969L7K1-F1
#
_cell.length_a   1.000
_cell.length_b   1.000
_cell.length_c   1.000
_cell.angle_alpha   90.00
_cell.angle_beta   90.00
_cell.angle_gamma   90.00
#
_symmetry.space_group_name_H-M   'P 1'
#
loop_
_entity.id
_entity.type
_entity.pdbx_description
1 polymer ?
#
loop_
_entity_poly.entity_id
_entity_poly.type
_entity_poly.pdbx_seq_one_letter_code
_entity_poly.pdbx_strand_id
1 'polypeptide(L)'
;MNLCHGFNIPATFFITAEPAHLLAREVDTMQTQGHEVGCHGLTHGHEEDYDTMPESTQRAYIEQATTKLQTLTGGPVYAFRGPRVKTSATTLKLLVEHGYLADSSVCSQRLDLISSNLINPGWIFRLAGLTTPIPTIRLNRAIRLFGRYRFQQRLSLLSPRPCGFWACRR
;
A
#
# COMPACT_ATOMS: atom_id res chain seq x y z
N MET A 1 -13.50 -10.41 3.29
CA MET A 1 -12.17 -11.05 3.18
C MET A 1 -12.24 -12.52 2.79
N ASN A 2 -13.28 -13.24 3.20
CA ASN A 2 -13.43 -14.69 2.97
C ASN A 2 -13.30 -15.16 1.51
N LEU A 3 -13.62 -14.31 0.52
CA LEU A 3 -13.48 -14.67 -0.90
C LEU A 3 -12.02 -14.87 -1.31
N CYS A 4 -11.16 -13.85 -1.15
CA CYS A 4 -9.75 -13.93 -1.53
C CYS A 4 -9.05 -15.06 -0.78
N HIS A 5 -9.29 -15.16 0.53
CA HIS A 5 -8.73 -16.22 1.36
C HIS A 5 -9.22 -17.62 0.94
N GLY A 6 -10.52 -17.79 0.66
CA GLY A 6 -11.10 -19.08 0.25
C GLY A 6 -10.54 -19.61 -1.07
N PHE A 7 -10.11 -18.72 -1.98
CA PHE A 7 -9.44 -19.09 -3.22
C PHE A 7 -7.90 -19.04 -3.14
N ASN A 8 -7.34 -18.80 -1.94
CA ASN A 8 -5.90 -18.65 -1.71
C ASN A 8 -5.23 -17.60 -2.62
N ILE A 9 -5.94 -16.49 -2.87
CA ILE A 9 -5.48 -15.37 -3.68
C ILE A 9 -4.94 -14.28 -2.74
N PRO A 10 -3.63 -13.97 -2.79
CA PRO A 10 -3.09 -12.84 -2.05
C PRO A 10 -3.66 -11.53 -2.61
N ALA A 11 -3.98 -10.59 -1.71
CA ALA A 11 -4.62 -9.33 -2.05
C ALA A 11 -4.05 -8.22 -1.18
N THR A 12 -4.10 -6.98 -1.69
CA THR A 12 -3.72 -5.77 -0.98
C THR A 12 -4.97 -4.93 -0.75
N PHE A 13 -5.24 -4.56 0.51
CA PHE A 13 -6.38 -3.73 0.89
C PHE A 13 -5.89 -2.33 1.28
N PHE A 14 -6.35 -1.31 0.56
CA PHE A 14 -5.99 0.08 0.86
C PHE A 14 -6.95 0.67 1.89
N ILE A 15 -6.41 1.16 3.01
CA ILE A 15 -7.19 1.68 4.15
C ILE A 15 -6.85 3.15 4.40
N THR A 16 -7.88 3.96 4.63
CA THR A 16 -7.75 5.36 5.03
C THR A 16 -7.29 5.45 6.49
N ALA A 17 -6.20 6.16 6.76
CA ALA A 17 -5.48 6.04 8.02
C ALA A 17 -6.20 6.64 9.24
N GLU A 18 -6.97 7.72 9.08
CA GLU A 18 -7.67 8.40 10.17
C GLU A 18 -8.73 7.49 10.84
N PRO A 19 -9.68 6.89 10.10
CA PRO A 19 -10.65 5.95 10.68
C PRO A 19 -10.10 4.54 10.86
N ALA A 20 -8.83 4.26 10.53
CA ALA A 20 -8.30 2.89 10.49
C ALA A 20 -8.37 2.15 11.83
N HIS A 21 -8.31 2.87 12.95
CA HIS A 21 -8.42 2.31 14.29
C HIS A 21 -9.78 1.60 14.53
N LEU A 22 -10.84 2.03 13.84
CA LEU A 22 -12.15 1.39 13.89
C LEU A 22 -12.16 0.01 13.23
N LEU A 23 -11.17 -0.26 12.36
CA LEU A 23 -11.01 -1.49 11.59
C LEU A 23 -9.87 -2.37 12.11
N ALA A 24 -9.44 -2.19 13.36
CA ALA A 24 -8.28 -2.88 13.91
C ALA A 24 -8.41 -4.41 13.85
N ARG A 25 -9.61 -4.95 14.15
CA ARG A 25 -9.89 -6.38 14.09
C ARG A 25 -9.84 -6.90 12.65
N GLU A 26 -10.37 -6.14 11.73
CA GLU A 26 -10.38 -6.45 10.30
C GLU A 26 -8.96 -6.45 9.76
N VAL A 27 -8.13 -5.47 10.13
CA VAL A 27 -6.72 -5.40 9.77
C VAL A 27 -5.94 -6.62 10.28
N ASP A 28 -6.12 -6.99 11.54
CA ASP A 28 -5.50 -8.20 12.10
C ASP A 28 -5.94 -9.46 11.34
N THR A 29 -7.23 -9.54 10.99
CA THR A 29 -7.77 -10.64 10.17
C THR A 29 -7.14 -10.66 8.76
N MET A 30 -6.96 -9.51 8.11
CA MET A 30 -6.26 -9.43 6.82
C MET A 30 -4.84 -9.98 6.92
N GLN A 31 -4.09 -9.52 7.93
CA GLN A 31 -2.69 -9.89 8.11
C GLN A 31 -2.52 -11.37 8.44
N THR A 32 -3.35 -11.91 9.34
CA THR A 32 -3.35 -13.35 9.69
C THR A 32 -3.73 -14.24 8.51
N GLN A 33 -4.56 -13.75 7.59
CA GLN A 33 -4.92 -14.43 6.34
C GLN A 33 -3.86 -14.28 5.22
N GLY A 34 -2.76 -13.55 5.48
CA GLY A 34 -1.67 -13.36 4.52
C GLY A 34 -1.91 -12.24 3.50
N HIS A 35 -2.90 -11.39 3.73
CA HIS A 35 -3.17 -10.22 2.90
C HIS A 35 -2.30 -9.02 3.31
N GLU A 36 -2.03 -8.13 2.36
CA GLU A 36 -1.29 -6.89 2.58
C GLU A 36 -2.24 -5.75 2.92
N VAL A 37 -1.83 -4.87 3.82
CA VAL A 37 -2.52 -3.60 4.10
C VAL A 37 -1.72 -2.46 3.49
N GLY A 38 -2.35 -1.73 2.58
CA GLY A 38 -1.82 -0.54 1.93
C GLY A 38 -2.44 0.75 2.48
N CYS A 39 -1.78 1.88 2.20
CA CYS A 39 -2.25 3.20 2.59
C CYS A 39 -3.18 3.80 1.53
N HIS A 40 -4.35 4.29 1.95
CA HIS A 40 -5.29 5.01 1.08
C HIS A 40 -5.32 6.53 1.32
N GLY A 41 -4.25 7.09 1.87
CA GLY A 41 -4.25 8.46 2.38
C GLY A 41 -4.73 8.57 3.84
N LEU A 42 -4.81 9.80 4.33
CA LEU A 42 -5.12 10.12 5.72
C LEU A 42 -6.62 10.17 5.96
N THR A 43 -7.39 11.00 5.25
CA THR A 43 -8.79 11.30 5.58
C THR A 43 -9.77 10.90 4.48
N HIS A 44 -9.30 10.80 3.24
CA HIS A 44 -10.12 10.73 2.03
C HIS A 44 -11.09 11.93 1.91
N GLY A 45 -10.75 13.08 2.51
CA GLY A 45 -11.54 14.29 2.41
C GLY A 45 -11.32 15.04 1.09
N HIS A 46 -12.08 16.11 0.88
CA HIS A 46 -11.94 16.96 -0.30
C HIS A 46 -10.59 17.68 -0.32
N GLU A 47 -10.07 18.02 0.85
CA GLU A 47 -8.77 18.63 1.10
C GLU A 47 -7.59 17.73 0.71
N GLU A 48 -7.78 16.42 0.69
CA GLU A 48 -6.76 15.45 0.35
C GLU A 48 -6.74 15.20 -1.16
N ASP A 49 -6.23 16.19 -1.90
CA ASP A 49 -6.02 16.12 -3.34
C ASP A 49 -4.52 16.18 -3.69
N TYR A 50 -3.91 15.00 -3.82
CA TYR A 50 -2.48 14.84 -4.10
C TYR A 50 -2.01 15.39 -5.47
N ASP A 51 -2.93 15.81 -6.36
CA ASP A 51 -2.55 16.46 -7.61
C ASP A 51 -2.28 17.97 -7.42
N THR A 52 -2.99 18.61 -6.48
CA THR A 52 -3.05 20.07 -6.36
C THR A 52 -2.57 20.61 -5.02
N MET A 53 -2.63 19.81 -3.95
CA MET A 53 -2.27 20.27 -2.61
C MET A 53 -0.75 20.56 -2.51
N PRO A 54 -0.32 21.55 -1.70
CA PRO A 54 1.08 21.91 -1.55
C PRO A 54 1.96 20.74 -1.06
N GLU A 55 3.24 20.71 -1.47
CA GLU A 55 4.19 19.65 -1.09
C GLU A 55 4.27 19.44 0.43
N SER A 56 4.30 20.54 1.21
CA SER A 56 4.35 20.48 2.67
C SER A 56 3.13 19.76 3.26
N THR A 57 1.95 20.02 2.71
CA THR A 57 0.71 19.34 3.12
C THR A 57 0.73 17.88 2.70
N GLN A 58 1.19 17.56 1.47
CA GLN A 58 1.31 16.16 1.01
C GLN A 58 2.22 15.37 1.94
N ARG A 59 3.37 15.95 2.29
CA ARG A 59 4.35 15.35 3.19
C ARG A 59 3.73 15.06 4.55
N ALA A 60 3.10 16.06 5.16
CA ALA A 60 2.46 15.91 6.47
C ALA A 60 1.36 14.84 6.46
N TYR A 61 0.57 14.76 5.39
CA TYR A 61 -0.49 13.75 5.26
C TYR A 61 0.08 12.35 5.07
N ILE A 62 1.07 12.18 4.19
CA ILE A 62 1.73 10.88 3.96
C ILE A 62 2.41 10.41 5.24
N GLU A 63 3.15 11.29 5.94
CA GLU A 63 3.84 10.96 7.18
C GLU A 63 2.87 10.50 8.28
N GLN A 64 1.79 11.26 8.50
CA GLN A 64 0.76 10.92 9.49
C GLN A 64 0.04 9.62 9.13
N ALA A 65 -0.38 9.46 7.87
CA ALA A 65 -1.06 8.26 7.42
C ALA A 65 -0.18 7.02 7.56
N THR A 66 1.10 7.15 7.18
CA THR A 66 2.10 6.09 7.32
C THR A 66 2.28 5.70 8.79
N THR A 67 2.47 6.68 9.67
CA THR A 67 2.67 6.44 11.11
C THR A 67 1.47 5.73 11.74
N LYS A 68 0.25 6.20 11.44
CA LYS A 68 -0.99 5.59 11.94
C LYS A 68 -1.14 4.14 11.49
N LEU A 69 -0.95 3.87 10.19
CA LEU A 69 -1.09 2.53 9.66
C LEU A 69 0.03 1.59 10.11
N GLN A 70 1.27 2.05 10.22
CA GLN A 70 2.36 1.24 10.76
C GLN A 70 2.13 0.90 12.23
N THR A 71 1.59 1.83 13.02
CA THR A 71 1.19 1.58 14.40
C THR A 71 0.08 0.52 14.47
N LEU A 72 -0.93 0.62 13.60
CA LEU A 72 -2.04 -0.32 13.56
C LEU A 72 -1.63 -1.73 13.10
N THR A 73 -0.76 -1.82 12.09
CA THR A 73 -0.35 -3.08 11.47
C THR A 73 0.86 -3.73 12.16
N GLY A 74 1.53 -3.02 13.06
CA GLY A 74 2.75 -3.48 13.73
C GLY A 74 3.95 -3.65 12.79
N GLY A 75 3.89 -3.09 11.58
CA GLY A 75 4.91 -3.29 10.56
C GLY A 75 4.92 -2.20 9.48
N PRO A 76 5.90 -2.24 8.58
CA PRO A 76 5.99 -1.28 7.47
C PRO A 76 4.85 -1.44 6.47
N VAL A 77 4.42 -0.31 5.89
CA VAL A 77 3.43 -0.23 4.80
C VAL A 77 4.17 0.08 3.50
N TYR A 78 3.95 -0.73 2.46
CA TYR A 78 4.73 -0.64 1.22
C TYR A 78 3.92 -0.16 0.01
N ALA A 79 2.60 -0.30 0.04
CA ALA A 79 1.72 0.07 -1.06
C ALA A 79 0.90 1.32 -0.72
N PHE A 80 0.80 2.24 -1.67
CA PHE A 80 -0.02 3.44 -1.57
C PHE A 80 -1.06 3.48 -2.70
N ARG A 81 -2.22 4.07 -2.42
CA ARG A 81 -3.21 4.45 -3.42
C ARG A 81 -3.86 5.75 -2.98
N GLY A 82 -3.66 6.82 -3.73
CA GLY A 82 -4.26 8.12 -3.48
C GLY A 82 -5.80 8.07 -3.59
N PRO A 83 -6.51 8.81 -2.72
CA PRO A 83 -7.93 9.08 -2.88
C PRO A 83 -8.25 9.55 -4.30
N ARG A 84 -9.39 9.10 -4.83
CA ARG A 84 -9.87 9.53 -6.16
C ARG A 84 -8.86 9.30 -7.30
N VAL A 85 -7.86 8.44 -7.08
CA VAL A 85 -6.83 8.11 -8.08
C VAL A 85 -6.03 9.38 -8.48
N LYS A 86 -5.86 10.29 -7.51
CA LYS A 86 -5.09 11.53 -7.65
C LYS A 86 -3.66 11.32 -7.18
N THR A 87 -2.70 11.81 -7.96
CA THR A 87 -1.28 11.74 -7.67
C THR A 87 -0.52 12.78 -8.48
N SER A 88 0.64 13.20 -8.01
CA SER A 88 1.55 14.11 -8.70
C SER A 88 3.00 13.59 -8.66
N ALA A 89 3.90 14.19 -9.45
CA ALA A 89 5.33 13.88 -9.38
C ALA A 89 5.89 14.13 -7.96
N THR A 90 5.41 15.18 -7.30
CA THR A 90 5.72 15.48 -5.89
C THR A 90 5.26 14.34 -4.98
N THR A 91 4.04 13.84 -5.15
CA THR A 91 3.52 12.71 -4.37
C THR A 91 4.42 11.48 -4.53
N LEU A 92 4.76 11.11 -5.77
CA LEU A 92 5.63 9.95 -6.02
C LEU A 92 7.00 10.08 -5.36
N LYS A 93 7.61 11.27 -5.41
CA LYS A 93 8.87 11.56 -4.71
C LYS A 93 8.71 11.36 -3.20
N LEU A 94 7.66 11.92 -2.61
CA LEU A 94 7.39 11.78 -1.17
C LEU A 94 7.14 10.33 -0.76
N LEU A 95 6.42 9.56 -1.56
CA LEU A 95 6.18 8.14 -1.30
C LEU A 95 7.49 7.34 -1.24
N VAL A 96 8.42 7.60 -2.17
CA VAL A 96 9.76 6.98 -2.15
C VAL A 96 10.53 7.38 -0.88
N GLU A 97 10.48 8.65 -0.49
CA GLU A 97 11.13 9.15 0.74
C GLU A 97 10.59 8.46 2.01
N HIS A 98 9.30 8.10 2.04
CA HIS A 98 8.65 7.43 3.18
C HIS A 98 8.72 5.88 3.10
N GLY A 99 9.44 5.33 2.13
CA GLY A 99 9.69 3.89 2.02
C GLY A 99 8.61 3.08 1.29
N TYR A 100 7.67 3.74 0.61
CA TYR A 100 6.71 3.05 -0.25
C TYR A 100 7.41 2.47 -1.49
N LEU A 101 6.97 1.28 -1.90
CA LEU A 101 7.51 0.53 -3.03
C LEU A 101 6.58 0.53 -4.24
N ALA A 102 5.29 0.80 -4.03
CA ALA A 102 4.27 0.78 -5.09
C ALA A 102 3.23 1.88 -4.90
N ASP A 103 2.77 2.46 -6.01
CA ASP A 103 1.64 3.38 -6.09
C ASP A 103 0.59 2.83 -7.08
N SER A 104 -0.65 2.70 -6.64
CA SER A 104 -1.79 2.22 -7.43
C SER A 104 -2.71 3.38 -7.89
N SER A 105 -2.22 4.61 -7.85
CA SER A 105 -2.97 5.83 -8.25
C SER A 105 -2.83 6.18 -9.73
N VAL A 106 -1.91 5.54 -10.46
CA VAL A 106 -1.77 5.75 -11.90
C VAL A 106 -2.74 4.83 -12.63
N CYS A 107 -3.90 5.35 -13.02
CA CYS A 107 -4.89 4.59 -13.79
C CYS A 107 -4.44 4.39 -15.25
N SER A 108 -4.71 3.23 -15.83
CA SER A 108 -4.57 2.99 -17.28
C SER A 108 -5.52 3.86 -18.11
N GLN A 109 -6.68 4.23 -17.54
CA GLN A 109 -7.65 5.16 -18.15
C GLN A 109 -7.10 6.58 -18.34
N ARG A 110 -5.88 6.88 -17.87
CA ARG A 110 -5.18 8.14 -18.15
C ARG A 110 -4.85 8.32 -19.64
N LEU A 111 -4.90 7.24 -20.42
CA LEU A 111 -4.79 7.23 -21.87
C LEU A 111 -6.12 6.88 -22.57
N ASP A 112 -7.21 6.72 -21.82
CA ASP A 112 -8.53 6.55 -22.44
C ASP A 112 -8.99 7.89 -23.00
N LEU A 113 -8.98 7.99 -24.33
CA LEU A 113 -9.54 9.13 -25.07
C LEU A 113 -11.07 9.28 -24.84
N ILE A 114 -11.69 8.33 -24.15
CA ILE A 114 -13.14 8.19 -23.96
C ILE A 114 -13.48 7.90 -22.48
N SER A 115 -12.66 8.36 -21.52
CA SER A 115 -12.95 8.17 -20.08
C SER A 115 -13.86 9.27 -19.53
N SER A 116 -14.70 8.91 -18.53
CA SER A 116 -15.65 9.80 -17.85
C SER A 116 -15.00 10.92 -17.02
N ASN A 117 -13.68 10.90 -16.85
CA ASN A 117 -12.92 12.01 -16.30
C ASN A 117 -12.36 12.84 -17.47
N LEU A 118 -13.09 13.89 -17.83
CA LEU A 118 -12.73 14.83 -18.88
C LEU A 118 -11.24 15.21 -18.82
N ILE A 119 -10.62 15.09 -19.99
CA ILE A 119 -9.24 15.43 -20.34
C ILE A 119 -8.76 16.65 -19.54
N ASN A 120 -7.86 16.45 -18.58
CA ASN A 120 -7.06 17.55 -18.03
C ASN A 120 -5.78 17.67 -18.90
N PRO A 121 -5.64 18.72 -19.71
CA PRO A 121 -4.53 18.87 -20.64
C PRO A 121 -3.16 18.99 -19.95
N GLY A 122 -3.12 19.36 -18.66
CA GLY A 122 -1.89 19.38 -17.87
C GLY A 122 -1.19 18.02 -17.75
N TRP A 123 -1.92 16.91 -17.94
CA TRP A 123 -1.36 15.56 -17.90
C TRP A 123 -0.47 15.22 -19.11
N ILE A 124 -0.77 15.76 -20.30
CA ILE A 124 0.06 15.55 -21.50
C ILE A 124 1.41 16.26 -21.32
N PHE A 125 1.38 17.47 -20.79
CA PHE A 125 2.60 18.28 -20.62
C PHE A 125 3.43 17.87 -19.40
N ARG A 126 2.86 17.20 -18.38
CA ARG A 126 3.62 16.69 -17.21
C ARG A 126 4.51 15.48 -17.49
N LEU A 127 4.33 14.80 -18.63
CA LEU A 127 5.28 13.76 -19.10
C LEU A 127 6.64 14.34 -19.48
N ALA A 128 6.73 15.64 -19.82
CA ALA A 128 7.98 16.28 -20.22
C ALA A 128 8.99 16.46 -19.07
N GLY A 129 8.57 16.29 -17.81
CA GLY A 129 9.44 16.31 -16.64
C GLY A 129 10.06 14.95 -16.27
N LEU A 130 9.70 13.86 -16.95
CA LEU A 130 10.26 12.52 -16.77
C LEU A 130 11.54 12.31 -17.61
N THR A 131 12.40 13.34 -17.72
CA THR A 131 13.72 13.19 -18.35
C THR A 131 14.75 12.56 -17.42
N THR A 132 14.44 12.37 -16.14
CA THR A 132 15.18 11.38 -15.36
C THR A 132 14.66 10.01 -15.79
N PRO A 133 15.54 9.10 -16.28
CA PRO A 133 15.12 7.71 -16.39
C PRO A 133 14.56 7.34 -15.03
N ILE A 134 13.33 6.79 -15.00
CA ILE A 134 12.81 6.07 -13.83
C ILE A 134 14.03 5.34 -13.28
N PRO A 135 14.55 5.66 -12.08
CA PRO A 135 15.68 4.94 -11.57
C PRO A 135 15.15 3.53 -11.49
N THR A 136 15.58 2.70 -12.44
CA THR A 136 15.16 1.33 -12.61
C THR A 136 15.27 0.79 -11.20
N ILE A 137 14.12 0.66 -10.51
CA ILE A 137 14.09 0.19 -9.14
C ILE A 137 14.89 -1.07 -9.24
N ARG A 138 16.05 -1.07 -8.59
CA ARG A 138 17.07 -2.11 -8.76
C ARG A 138 16.31 -3.40 -8.48
N LEU A 139 15.91 -4.11 -9.55
CA LEU A 139 14.87 -5.14 -9.46
C LEU A 139 15.29 -6.22 -8.45
N ASN A 140 16.61 -6.34 -8.28
CA ASN A 140 17.28 -7.18 -7.31
C ASN A 140 17.07 -6.83 -5.83
N ARG A 141 16.64 -5.62 -5.44
CA ARG A 141 16.35 -5.28 -4.03
C ARG A 141 14.88 -5.55 -3.68
N ALA A 142 13.96 -5.22 -4.59
CA ALA A 142 12.55 -5.57 -4.45
C ALA A 142 12.34 -7.08 -4.51
N ILE A 143 13.02 -7.81 -5.41
CA ILE A 143 12.95 -9.29 -5.45
C ILE A 143 13.58 -9.93 -4.21
N ARG A 144 14.63 -9.34 -3.61
CA ARG A 144 15.21 -9.85 -2.35
C ARG A 144 14.33 -9.54 -1.13
N LEU A 145 13.63 -8.41 -1.11
CA LEU A 145 12.68 -8.06 -0.04
C LEU A 145 11.36 -8.85 -0.17
N PHE A 146 10.76 -8.93 -1.36
CA PHE A 146 9.63 -9.82 -1.64
C PHE A 146 9.99 -11.30 -1.45
N GLY A 147 11.20 -11.70 -1.85
CA GLY A 147 11.73 -13.04 -1.61
C GLY A 147 11.87 -13.35 -0.12
N ARG A 148 12.38 -12.41 0.68
CA ARG A 148 12.42 -12.54 2.16
C ARG A 148 11.04 -12.52 2.80
N TYR A 149 10.11 -11.71 2.31
CA TYR A 149 8.72 -11.66 2.79
C TYR A 149 8.00 -12.98 2.52
N ARG A 150 8.13 -13.52 1.30
CA ARG A 150 7.57 -14.83 0.91
C ARG A 150 8.26 -15.99 1.64
N PHE A 151 9.56 -15.86 1.97
CA PHE A 151 10.31 -16.85 2.74
C PHE A 151 9.96 -16.84 4.24
N GLN A 152 9.74 -15.67 4.84
CA GLN A 152 9.26 -15.56 6.23
C GLN A 152 7.81 -16.08 6.38
N GLN A 153 6.93 -15.83 5.40
CA GLN A 153 5.58 -16.41 5.40
C GLN A 153 5.58 -17.94 5.19
N ARG A 154 6.58 -18.51 4.50
CA ARG A 154 6.68 -19.98 4.31
C ARG A 154 7.32 -20.68 5.52
N LEU A 155 8.21 -20.01 6.26
CA LEU A 155 8.82 -20.59 7.46
C LEU A 155 7.83 -20.71 8.62
N SER A 156 6.90 -19.77 8.79
CA SER A 156 5.85 -19.86 9.84
C SER A 156 4.86 -21.00 9.60
N LEU A 157 4.70 -21.44 8.34
CA LEU A 157 3.89 -22.61 7.95
C LEU A 157 4.63 -23.96 8.05
N LEU A 158 5.95 -23.94 8.27
CA LEU A 158 6.80 -25.15 8.35
C LEU A 158 7.30 -25.47 9.76
N SER A 159 6.83 -24.74 10.77
CA SER A 159 7.01 -25.11 12.17
C SER A 159 6.29 -26.44 12.44
N PRO A 160 7.00 -27.54 12.80
CA PRO A 160 6.32 -28.77 13.20
C PRO A 160 5.52 -28.48 14.47
N ARG A 161 4.21 -28.68 14.40
CA ARG A 161 3.38 -28.73 15.61
C ARG A 161 3.96 -29.81 16.52
N PRO A 162 4.27 -29.55 17.80
CA PRO A 162 4.68 -30.62 18.68
C PRO A 162 3.50 -31.57 18.87
N CYS A 163 3.64 -32.77 18.30
CA CYS A 163 2.80 -33.91 18.62
C CYS A 163 3.03 -34.29 20.08
N GLY A 164 1.96 -34.16 20.87
CA GLY A 164 1.58 -35.01 22.00
C GLY A 164 2.61 -35.28 23.12
N PHE A 165 2.22 -34.97 24.36
CA PHE A 165 2.47 -35.88 25.46
C PHE A 165 1.22 -35.98 26.35
N TRP A 166 0.55 -37.12 26.24
CA TRP A 166 -0.34 -37.64 27.27
C TRP A 166 0.49 -37.86 28.54
N ALA A 167 0.02 -37.34 29.68
CA ALA A 167 0.39 -37.85 30.98
C ALA A 167 -0.87 -38.00 31.84
N CYS A 168 -1.13 -39.25 32.17
CA CYS A 168 -2.24 -39.78 32.95
C CYS A 168 -1.87 -39.78 34.45
N ARG A 169 -2.89 -39.61 35.32
CA ARG A 169 -2.94 -39.84 36.79
C ARG A 169 -2.20 -38.79 37.64
N ARG A 170 -2.75 -38.36 38.78
CA ARG A 170 -3.53 -39.10 39.78
C ARG A 170 -4.62 -38.24 40.42
#